data_AF-A0AAN1MH82-F1
#
_entry.id   AF-A0AAN1MH82-F1
#
_cell.length_a   1.000
_cell.length_b   1.000
_cell.length_c   1.000
_cell.angle_alpha   90.00
_cell.angle_beta   90.00
_cell.angle_gamma   90.00
#
_symmetry.space_group_name_H-M   'P 1'
#
loop_
_entity.id
_entity.type
_entity.pdbx_description
1 polymer ?
#
loop_
_entity_poly.entity_id
_entity_poly.type
_entity_poly.pdbx_seq_one_letter_code
_entity_poly.pdbx_strand_id
1 'polypeptide(L)'
;MSRCLPLVSEEGDFHVQTDKSQILAALTEAISPVASEVVLSMVERLFLASRLLDEEALRGGFWRWASFPASLMGRSMLDVLSDANGFLFPRGYWNSPEYSEEQRAILHSIETARVLNRADKCPRAIRHVFVAWAVVKVGDRFLLRTREDKQRPGTKQFVFPGGRFRIEDAHNNEGPRVLLRSIEEGDWSEIQRHLEATLRRELKEELGLDEGQYVASRWVDTSPYRQVEGAGNRHAYSEYKFQLFHVQLGREAMLQMYSEIARCPDQFVWLSAQEVCAQRSVDGRYSAYLDALVNHFGGDFDAALADCPASFQDQTDLSDKFEPVDIPVSHGDSFSVGLTGAERSVDIPLDTQEHAMLLGLACHAKGYAFAHDAVMRFPAGWVKLNDEQISVCHRLSEKLSARRFTWIEVSDTGFARWRWSSNETYLDTSAFEYHIKSLHVNSRRWAELGITRCELNTALGIFIEDTTTISVSKKLALSIDAIEDERVPEADDDIAIGDFKKSVREALDRPLQVFGLRKFVRAVPQGKQKKLLATSSGANSRRMTMGEYAITIRRRSSVSI
;
A
#
# COMPACT_ATOMS: atom_id res chain seq x y z
N MET A 1 -25.45 7.32 -57.35
CA MET A 1 -24.30 6.48 -56.92
C MET A 1 -24.57 4.98 -56.86
N SER A 2 -25.69 4.46 -56.35
CA SER A 2 -25.86 3.00 -56.12
C SER A 2 -25.68 2.11 -57.35
N ARG A 3 -25.98 2.63 -58.56
CA ARG A 3 -25.79 1.93 -59.85
C ARG A 3 -24.33 1.85 -60.31
N CYS A 4 -23.43 2.61 -59.70
CA CYS A 4 -22.00 2.66 -60.05
C CYS A 4 -21.13 1.95 -59.00
N LEU A 5 -21.72 1.31 -57.98
CA LEU A 5 -20.96 0.55 -56.99
C LEU A 5 -20.58 -0.84 -57.54
N PRO A 6 -19.39 -1.35 -57.20
CA PRO A 6 -18.99 -2.70 -57.58
C PRO A 6 -19.96 -3.75 -57.01
N LEU A 7 -20.00 -4.92 -57.67
CA LEU A 7 -20.81 -6.06 -57.25
C LEU A 7 -19.90 -7.18 -56.76
N VAL A 8 -20.38 -7.95 -55.78
CA VAL A 8 -19.70 -9.12 -55.25
C VAL A 8 -20.77 -10.15 -54.88
N SER A 9 -20.52 -11.41 -55.19
CA SER A 9 -21.42 -12.52 -54.86
C SER A 9 -21.37 -12.84 -53.36
N GLU A 10 -22.52 -13.24 -52.80
CA GLU A 10 -22.59 -13.76 -51.43
C GLU A 10 -21.85 -15.10 -51.29
N GLU A 11 -21.98 -15.95 -52.31
CA GLU A 11 -21.30 -17.24 -52.41
C GLU A 11 -20.31 -17.24 -53.58
N GLY A 12 -19.11 -17.78 -53.35
CA GLY A 12 -18.03 -17.85 -54.34
C GLY A 12 -17.26 -16.54 -54.53
N ASP A 13 -16.19 -16.59 -55.32
CA ASP A 13 -15.22 -15.49 -55.50
C ASP A 13 -15.53 -14.61 -56.73
N PHE A 14 -16.81 -14.35 -57.02
CA PHE A 14 -17.18 -13.51 -58.17
C PHE A 14 -17.25 -12.03 -57.78
N HIS A 15 -16.44 -11.21 -58.46
CA HIS A 15 -16.38 -9.77 -58.24
C HIS A 15 -16.50 -9.00 -59.55
N VAL A 16 -17.25 -7.91 -59.52
CA VAL A 16 -17.32 -6.91 -60.59
C VAL A 16 -16.65 -5.63 -60.08
N GLN A 17 -15.66 -5.15 -60.82
CA GLN A 17 -14.98 -3.90 -60.54
C GLN A 17 -15.61 -2.74 -61.30
N THR A 18 -15.58 -1.54 -60.72
CA THR A 18 -16.03 -0.30 -61.38
C THR A 18 -14.86 0.65 -61.56
N ASP A 19 -14.73 1.26 -62.74
CA ASP A 19 -13.72 2.29 -63.01
C ASP A 19 -14.02 3.55 -62.18
N LYS A 20 -13.00 4.08 -61.49
CA LYS A 20 -13.10 5.28 -60.67
C LYS A 20 -13.63 6.48 -61.46
N SER A 21 -13.27 6.60 -62.74
CA SER A 21 -13.75 7.68 -63.63
C SER A 21 -15.27 7.66 -63.83
N GLN A 22 -15.88 6.47 -63.83
CA GLN A 22 -17.34 6.33 -63.95
C GLN A 22 -18.05 6.79 -62.68
N ILE A 23 -17.48 6.47 -61.51
CA ILE A 23 -18.02 6.94 -60.22
C ILE A 23 -17.90 8.46 -60.12
N LEU A 24 -16.75 9.01 -60.54
CA LEU A 24 -16.51 10.45 -60.55
C LEU A 24 -17.46 11.20 -61.51
N ALA A 25 -17.68 10.66 -62.71
CA ALA A 25 -18.63 11.21 -63.67
C ALA A 25 -20.05 11.26 -63.08
N ALA A 26 -20.49 10.16 -62.44
CA ALA A 26 -21.80 10.09 -61.80
C ALA A 26 -21.94 11.04 -60.60
N LEU A 27 -20.86 11.33 -59.87
CA LEU A 27 -20.84 12.35 -58.82
C LEU A 27 -20.94 13.76 -59.39
N THR A 28 -20.25 14.02 -60.50
CA THR A 28 -20.20 15.35 -61.15
C THR A 28 -21.56 15.75 -61.74
N GLU A 29 -22.44 14.79 -62.02
CA GLU A 29 -23.84 15.07 -62.37
C GLU A 29 -24.64 15.69 -61.22
N ALA A 30 -24.24 15.43 -59.97
CA ALA A 30 -24.97 15.87 -58.77
C ALA A 30 -24.31 17.07 -58.05
N ILE A 31 -22.98 17.15 -58.06
CA ILE A 31 -22.20 18.20 -57.37
C ILE A 31 -21.05 18.70 -58.24
N SER A 32 -20.38 19.79 -57.84
CA SER A 32 -19.29 20.35 -58.63
C SER A 32 -18.13 19.36 -58.82
N PRO A 33 -17.33 19.47 -59.91
CA PRO A 33 -16.20 18.57 -60.14
C PRO A 33 -15.22 18.50 -58.97
N VAL A 34 -14.86 19.66 -58.41
CA VAL A 34 -13.95 19.75 -57.24
C VAL A 34 -14.56 19.05 -56.01
N ALA A 35 -15.84 19.27 -55.74
CA ALA A 35 -16.51 18.61 -54.62
C ALA A 35 -16.61 17.09 -54.84
N SER A 36 -16.84 16.65 -56.08
CA SER A 36 -16.88 15.24 -56.47
C SER A 36 -15.57 14.52 -56.17
N GLU A 37 -14.43 15.12 -56.53
CA GLU A 37 -13.10 14.56 -56.24
C GLU A 37 -12.83 14.46 -54.74
N VAL A 38 -13.20 15.49 -53.98
CA VAL A 38 -13.03 15.50 -52.52
C VAL A 38 -13.89 14.43 -51.86
N VAL A 39 -15.19 14.36 -52.21
CA VAL A 39 -16.12 13.35 -51.66
C VAL A 39 -15.64 11.94 -51.99
N LEU A 40 -15.26 11.70 -53.25
CA LEU A 40 -14.77 10.39 -53.68
C LEU A 40 -13.52 9.99 -52.88
N SER A 41 -12.57 10.90 -52.74
CA SER A 41 -11.33 10.66 -51.98
C SER A 41 -11.60 10.42 -50.49
N MET A 42 -12.55 11.13 -49.88
CA MET A 42 -12.95 10.91 -48.49
C MET A 42 -13.59 9.52 -48.29
N VAL A 43 -14.48 9.12 -49.20
CA VAL A 43 -15.12 7.79 -49.15
C VAL A 43 -14.09 6.68 -49.36
N GLU A 44 -13.19 6.83 -50.34
CA GLU A 44 -12.07 5.88 -50.54
C GLU A 44 -11.23 5.75 -49.28
N ARG A 45 -10.87 6.88 -48.65
CA ARG A 45 -10.06 6.86 -47.43
C ARG A 45 -10.76 6.15 -46.27
N LEU A 46 -12.07 6.34 -46.10
CA LEU A 46 -12.89 5.68 -45.09
C LEU A 46 -12.99 4.18 -45.34
N PHE A 47 -13.26 3.78 -46.59
CA PHE A 47 -13.35 2.38 -46.97
C PHE A 47 -12.00 1.68 -46.85
N LEU A 48 -10.90 2.32 -47.23
CA LEU A 48 -9.55 1.80 -47.00
C LEU A 48 -9.21 1.68 -45.51
N ALA A 49 -9.55 2.69 -44.70
CA ALA A 49 -9.34 2.64 -43.25
C ALA A 49 -10.04 1.43 -42.61
N SER A 50 -11.17 1.03 -43.19
CA SER A 50 -12.01 -0.08 -42.73
C SER A 50 -11.78 -1.37 -43.53
N ARG A 51 -10.78 -1.40 -44.44
CA ARG A 51 -10.45 -2.54 -45.33
C ARG A 51 -11.63 -3.07 -46.16
N LEU A 52 -12.53 -2.18 -46.59
CA LEU A 52 -13.72 -2.56 -47.37
C LEU A 52 -13.43 -2.70 -48.86
N LEU A 53 -12.48 -1.93 -49.38
CA LEU A 53 -12.04 -2.00 -50.77
C LEU A 53 -10.76 -2.82 -50.91
N ASP A 54 -10.62 -3.47 -52.05
CA ASP A 54 -9.39 -4.11 -52.47
C ASP A 54 -8.32 -3.07 -52.86
N GLU A 55 -7.17 -3.12 -52.18
CA GLU A 55 -6.12 -2.11 -52.34
C GLU A 55 -5.34 -2.22 -53.66
N GLU A 56 -5.29 -3.41 -54.27
CA GLU A 56 -4.62 -3.60 -55.56
C GLU A 56 -5.48 -3.07 -56.70
N ALA A 57 -6.77 -3.40 -56.68
CA ALA A 57 -7.75 -2.88 -57.63
C ALA A 57 -7.81 -1.35 -57.56
N LEU A 58 -7.82 -0.79 -56.35
CA LEU A 58 -7.85 0.67 -56.17
C LEU A 58 -6.60 1.36 -56.69
N ARG A 59 -5.41 0.77 -56.48
CA ARG A 59 -4.15 1.25 -57.10
C ARG A 59 -4.20 1.20 -58.63
N GLY A 60 -4.94 0.25 -59.20
CA GLY A 60 -5.22 0.15 -60.62
C GLY A 60 -6.28 1.12 -61.16
N GLY A 61 -6.89 1.95 -60.30
CA GLY A 61 -7.95 2.89 -60.71
C GLY A 61 -9.36 2.32 -60.66
N PHE A 62 -9.58 1.19 -59.99
CA PHE A 62 -10.88 0.51 -59.91
C PHE A 62 -11.37 0.37 -58.47
N TRP A 63 -12.66 0.54 -58.25
CA TRP A 63 -13.30 0.11 -57.02
C TRP A 63 -13.69 -1.36 -57.13
N ARG A 64 -13.22 -2.17 -56.17
CA ARG A 64 -13.63 -3.56 -55.96
C ARG A 64 -13.83 -3.78 -54.47
N TRP A 65 -14.95 -4.38 -54.07
CA TRP A 65 -15.16 -4.79 -52.68
C TRP A 65 -14.19 -5.92 -52.33
N ALA A 66 -13.58 -5.85 -51.15
CA ALA A 66 -12.69 -6.89 -50.64
C ALA A 66 -13.43 -8.22 -50.39
N SER A 67 -14.72 -8.15 -50.02
CA SER A 67 -15.57 -9.32 -49.77
C SER A 67 -17.06 -8.92 -49.78
N PHE A 68 -17.95 -9.91 -49.75
CA PHE A 68 -19.38 -9.66 -49.62
C PHE A 68 -19.75 -8.91 -48.32
N PRO A 69 -19.28 -9.31 -47.10
CA PRO A 69 -19.50 -8.53 -45.88
C PRO A 69 -19.00 -7.09 -45.97
N ALA A 70 -17.85 -6.86 -46.62
CA ALA A 70 -17.34 -5.52 -46.84
C ALA A 70 -18.29 -4.67 -47.70
N SER A 71 -18.93 -5.28 -48.70
CA SER A 71 -19.94 -4.61 -49.51
C SER A 71 -21.20 -4.25 -48.72
N LEU A 72 -21.64 -5.09 -47.78
CA LEU A 72 -22.79 -4.80 -46.91
C LEU A 72 -22.51 -3.57 -46.04
N MET A 73 -21.35 -3.54 -45.38
CA MET A 73 -20.91 -2.40 -44.57
C MET A 73 -20.77 -1.13 -45.42
N GLY A 74 -20.06 -1.20 -46.54
CA GLY A 74 -19.84 -0.05 -47.42
C GLY A 74 -21.13 0.54 -47.97
N ARG A 75 -22.09 -0.31 -48.36
CA ARG A 75 -23.42 0.13 -48.81
C ARG A 75 -24.21 0.78 -47.68
N SER A 76 -24.23 0.19 -46.48
CA SER A 76 -24.91 0.77 -45.32
C SER A 76 -24.34 2.14 -44.93
N MET A 77 -23.01 2.29 -44.94
CA MET A 77 -22.37 3.59 -44.68
C MET A 77 -22.73 4.64 -45.73
N LEU A 78 -22.74 4.27 -47.02
CA LEU A 78 -23.11 5.20 -48.09
C LEU A 78 -24.57 5.63 -48.02
N ASP A 79 -25.46 4.69 -47.68
CA ASP A 79 -26.89 4.97 -47.50
C ASP A 79 -27.08 6.05 -46.43
N VAL A 80 -26.48 5.85 -45.24
CA VAL A 80 -26.48 6.81 -44.14
C VAL A 80 -25.87 8.15 -44.53
N LEU A 81 -24.73 8.16 -45.23
CA LEU A 81 -24.07 9.40 -45.66
C LEU A 81 -24.86 10.17 -46.73
N SER A 82 -25.74 9.50 -47.47
CA SER A 82 -26.52 10.09 -48.56
C SER A 82 -27.89 10.62 -48.13
N ASP A 83 -28.37 10.23 -46.95
CA ASP A 83 -29.65 10.67 -46.38
C ASP A 83 -29.42 11.68 -45.24
N ALA A 84 -30.01 12.86 -45.35
CA ALA A 84 -29.96 13.88 -44.30
C ALA A 84 -30.62 13.43 -42.97
N ASN A 85 -31.46 12.38 -43.01
CA ASN A 85 -32.06 11.74 -41.84
C ASN A 85 -31.45 10.36 -41.53
N GLY A 86 -30.39 9.96 -42.24
CA GLY A 86 -29.67 8.72 -41.99
C GLY A 86 -28.79 8.86 -40.76
N PHE A 87 -29.01 8.01 -39.75
CA PHE A 87 -28.19 7.97 -38.54
C PHE A 87 -27.85 6.52 -38.16
N LEU A 88 -26.60 6.27 -37.75
CA LEU A 88 -26.19 4.98 -37.21
C LEU A 88 -26.67 4.75 -35.77
N PHE A 89 -26.91 5.84 -35.03
CA PHE A 89 -27.27 5.81 -33.62
C PHE A 89 -28.45 6.73 -33.35
N PRO A 90 -29.30 6.43 -32.35
CA PRO A 90 -30.41 7.30 -31.99
C PRO A 90 -29.92 8.66 -31.49
N ARG A 91 -30.80 9.66 -31.59
CA ARG A 91 -30.50 11.01 -31.09
C ARG A 91 -30.14 10.97 -29.61
N GLY A 92 -29.03 11.61 -29.25
CA GLY A 92 -28.56 11.69 -27.87
C GLY A 92 -27.79 10.45 -27.39
N TYR A 93 -27.57 9.44 -28.24
CA TYR A 93 -26.84 8.21 -27.90
C TYR A 93 -25.59 8.51 -27.08
N TRP A 94 -24.63 9.26 -27.62
CA TRP A 94 -23.33 9.56 -26.97
C TRP A 94 -23.40 10.40 -25.69
N ASN A 95 -24.55 11.02 -25.40
CA ASN A 95 -24.75 11.83 -24.18
C ASN A 95 -25.56 11.10 -23.11
N SER A 96 -26.14 9.93 -23.42
CA SER A 96 -26.95 9.18 -22.47
C SER A 96 -26.08 8.18 -21.69
N PRO A 97 -26.10 8.22 -20.34
CA PRO A 97 -25.44 7.23 -19.50
C PRO A 97 -25.98 5.81 -19.67
N GLU A 98 -27.22 5.65 -20.16
CA GLU A 98 -27.88 4.36 -20.36
C GLU A 98 -27.12 3.45 -21.31
N TYR A 99 -26.43 4.03 -22.31
CA TYR A 99 -25.64 3.29 -23.29
C TYR A 99 -24.14 3.25 -22.94
N SER A 100 -23.72 3.63 -21.73
CA SER A 100 -22.29 3.82 -21.39
C SER A 100 -21.43 2.58 -21.66
N GLU A 101 -21.92 1.37 -21.37
CA GLU A 101 -21.18 0.13 -21.64
C GLU A 101 -21.17 -0.26 -23.13
N GLU A 102 -22.25 0.01 -23.87
CA GLU A 102 -22.28 -0.19 -25.32
C GLU A 102 -21.34 0.79 -26.05
N GLN A 103 -21.41 2.08 -25.68
CA GLN A 103 -20.49 3.12 -26.12
C GLN A 103 -19.04 2.72 -25.84
N ARG A 104 -18.76 2.23 -24.63
CA ARG A 104 -17.44 1.72 -24.25
C ARG A 104 -17.01 0.58 -25.17
N ALA A 105 -17.86 -0.40 -25.43
CA ALA A 105 -17.53 -1.56 -26.26
C ALA A 105 -17.19 -1.15 -27.71
N ILE A 106 -17.94 -0.21 -28.28
CA ILE A 106 -17.68 0.35 -29.61
C ILE A 106 -16.32 1.07 -29.61
N LEU A 107 -16.10 1.98 -28.67
CA LEU A 107 -14.86 2.75 -28.57
C LEU A 107 -13.64 1.84 -28.32
N HIS A 108 -13.77 0.84 -27.46
CA HIS A 108 -12.73 -0.16 -27.20
C HIS A 108 -12.35 -0.92 -28.46
N SER A 109 -13.35 -1.38 -29.22
CA SER A 109 -13.12 -2.13 -30.46
C SER A 109 -12.40 -1.27 -31.51
N ILE A 110 -12.85 -0.03 -31.70
CA ILE A 110 -12.27 0.90 -32.68
C ILE A 110 -10.82 1.26 -32.29
N GLU A 111 -10.58 1.65 -31.04
CA GLU A 111 -9.25 2.10 -30.61
C GLU A 111 -8.26 0.94 -30.49
N THR A 112 -8.71 -0.24 -30.08
CA THR A 112 -7.88 -1.46 -30.11
C THR A 112 -7.45 -1.79 -31.55
N ALA A 113 -8.39 -1.74 -32.50
CA ALA A 113 -8.06 -1.94 -33.92
C ALA A 113 -7.09 -0.85 -34.44
N ARG A 114 -7.28 0.42 -34.04
CA ARG A 114 -6.39 1.53 -34.42
C ARG A 114 -4.95 1.33 -33.93
N VAL A 115 -4.78 0.82 -32.72
CA VAL A 115 -3.46 0.54 -32.13
C VAL A 115 -2.81 -0.69 -32.79
N LEU A 116 -3.54 -1.80 -32.91
CA LEU A 116 -2.99 -3.06 -33.40
C LEU A 116 -2.63 -3.04 -34.89
N ASN A 117 -3.43 -2.35 -35.71
CA ASN A 117 -3.25 -2.34 -37.18
C ASN A 117 -2.29 -1.24 -37.67
N ARG A 118 -1.72 -0.44 -36.77
CA ARG A 118 -0.71 0.55 -37.12
C ARG A 118 0.67 -0.11 -37.15
N ALA A 119 1.46 0.17 -38.18
CA ALA A 119 2.76 -0.47 -38.40
C ALA A 119 3.74 -0.30 -37.21
N ASP A 120 3.73 0.87 -36.57
CA ASP A 120 4.57 1.20 -35.40
C ASP A 120 3.97 0.77 -34.06
N LYS A 121 2.72 0.26 -34.04
CA LYS A 121 1.90 -0.04 -32.85
C LYS A 121 1.83 1.11 -31.82
N CYS A 122 2.13 2.34 -32.23
CA CYS A 122 2.21 3.50 -31.36
C CYS A 122 1.49 4.70 -32.01
N PRO A 123 0.16 4.63 -32.19
CA PRO A 123 -0.58 5.77 -32.71
C PRO A 123 -0.47 6.99 -31.80
N ARG A 124 -0.74 8.18 -32.35
CA ARG A 124 -0.91 9.37 -31.52
C ARG A 124 -2.12 9.17 -30.59
N ALA A 125 -1.93 9.45 -29.31
CA ALA A 125 -3.02 9.52 -28.34
C ALA A 125 -4.00 10.62 -28.74
N ILE A 126 -5.29 10.33 -28.62
CA ILE A 126 -6.36 11.28 -28.96
C ILE A 126 -7.05 11.83 -27.69
N ARG A 127 -6.65 11.32 -26.53
CA ARG A 127 -7.14 11.73 -25.22
C ARG A 127 -5.94 11.84 -24.29
N HIS A 128 -5.82 12.97 -23.61
CA HIS A 128 -4.78 13.18 -22.60
C HIS A 128 -5.43 13.34 -21.23
N VAL A 129 -4.83 12.73 -20.23
CA VAL A 129 -5.30 12.74 -18.85
C VAL A 129 -4.15 13.11 -17.95
N PHE A 130 -4.38 14.12 -17.13
CA PHE A 130 -3.41 14.60 -16.15
C PHE A 130 -3.94 14.28 -14.77
N VAL A 131 -3.09 13.72 -13.93
CA VAL A 131 -3.49 13.21 -12.61
C VAL A 131 -2.53 13.75 -11.56
N ALA A 132 -3.09 14.21 -10.44
CA ALA A 132 -2.34 14.56 -9.25
C ALA A 132 -2.57 13.47 -8.19
N TRP A 133 -1.50 12.85 -7.71
CA TRP A 133 -1.55 11.85 -6.66
C TRP A 133 -0.74 12.26 -5.43
N ALA A 134 -1.31 12.05 -4.26
CA ALA A 134 -0.67 12.22 -2.97
C ALA A 134 0.00 10.91 -2.55
N VAL A 135 1.28 10.98 -2.25
CA VAL A 135 2.03 9.89 -1.64
C VAL A 135 2.11 10.15 -0.15
N VAL A 136 1.33 9.37 0.60
CA VAL A 136 1.25 9.41 2.06
C VAL A 136 1.92 8.18 2.63
N LYS A 137 3.13 8.35 3.17
CA LYS A 137 3.94 7.30 3.80
C LYS A 137 3.96 7.48 5.32
N VAL A 138 3.44 6.52 6.08
CA VAL A 138 3.52 6.53 7.54
C VAL A 138 4.19 5.24 8.02
N GLY A 139 5.35 5.38 8.66
CA GLY A 139 6.24 4.25 8.92
C GLY A 139 6.74 3.64 7.61
N ASP A 140 6.54 2.34 7.45
CA ASP A 140 6.90 1.54 6.26
C ASP A 140 5.72 1.32 5.30
N ARG A 141 4.58 1.98 5.54
CA ARG A 141 3.35 1.78 4.76
C ARG A 141 2.91 3.01 4.00
N PHE A 142 2.25 2.75 2.88
CA PHE A 142 1.69 3.73 1.97
C PHE A 142 0.17 3.65 1.99
N LEU A 143 -0.49 4.80 2.07
CA LEU A 143 -1.94 4.90 1.98
C LEU A 143 -2.38 4.82 0.52
N LEU A 144 -3.31 3.92 0.24
CA LEU A 144 -4.04 3.87 -1.02
C LEU A 144 -5.54 3.98 -0.77
N ARG A 145 -6.25 4.51 -1.76
CA ARG A 145 -7.71 4.66 -1.80
C ARG A 145 -8.31 3.83 -2.93
N THR A 146 -9.50 3.33 -2.74
CA THR A 146 -10.28 2.69 -3.80
C THR A 146 -10.63 3.68 -4.92
N ARG A 147 -10.53 3.23 -6.18
CA ARG A 147 -11.06 3.91 -7.36
C ARG A 147 -12.58 4.01 -7.31
N GLU A 148 -13.14 5.01 -7.99
CA GLU A 148 -14.59 5.19 -8.12
C GLU A 148 -15.27 4.03 -8.86
N ASP A 149 -14.61 3.41 -9.84
CA ASP A 149 -15.13 2.31 -10.68
C ASP A 149 -15.04 0.91 -10.00
N LYS A 150 -15.53 0.78 -8.76
CA LYS A 150 -15.35 -0.43 -7.91
C LYS A 150 -15.99 -1.73 -8.44
N GLN A 151 -16.93 -1.63 -9.37
CA GLN A 151 -17.91 -2.70 -9.65
C GLN A 151 -17.48 -3.71 -10.74
N ARG A 152 -16.26 -3.62 -11.29
CA ARG A 152 -15.86 -4.45 -12.43
C ARG A 152 -14.96 -5.63 -12.00
N PRO A 153 -15.36 -6.88 -12.26
CA PRO A 153 -14.51 -8.04 -11.99
C PRO A 153 -13.16 -7.94 -12.70
N GLY A 154 -12.07 -8.22 -11.99
CA GLY A 154 -10.71 -8.24 -12.55
C GLY A 154 -10.01 -6.88 -12.70
N THR A 155 -10.66 -5.76 -12.32
CA THR A 155 -9.98 -4.45 -12.33
C THR A 155 -9.28 -4.19 -11.01
N LYS A 156 -8.03 -3.72 -11.10
CA LYS A 156 -7.25 -3.21 -9.97
C LYS A 156 -8.01 -2.07 -9.28
N GLN A 157 -8.16 -2.16 -7.96
CA GLN A 157 -9.15 -1.40 -7.20
C GLN A 157 -8.58 -0.18 -6.49
N PHE A 158 -7.30 -0.19 -6.12
CA PHE A 158 -6.71 0.85 -5.27
C PHE A 158 -5.69 1.70 -6.02
N VAL A 159 -5.58 2.98 -5.68
CA VAL A 159 -4.62 3.96 -6.23
C VAL A 159 -4.12 4.86 -5.11
N PHE A 160 -3.09 5.66 -5.33
CA PHE A 160 -2.77 6.74 -4.41
C PHE A 160 -3.95 7.73 -4.33
N PRO A 161 -4.25 8.31 -3.14
CA PRO A 161 -5.24 9.37 -3.02
C PRO A 161 -4.96 10.52 -4.01
N GLY A 162 -5.99 11.09 -4.58
CA GLY A 162 -5.87 12.08 -5.65
C GLY A 162 -6.69 11.73 -6.89
N GLY A 163 -6.62 12.59 -7.90
CA GLY A 163 -7.52 12.50 -9.03
C GLY A 163 -7.11 13.30 -10.25
N ARG A 164 -8.03 13.33 -11.21
CA ARG A 164 -7.81 13.92 -12.53
C ARG A 164 -7.95 15.43 -12.45
N PHE A 165 -7.10 16.14 -13.18
CA PHE A 165 -7.23 17.57 -13.40
C PHE A 165 -8.62 17.90 -13.97
N ARG A 166 -9.28 18.90 -13.39
CA ARG A 166 -10.53 19.49 -13.88
C ARG A 166 -10.27 20.95 -14.24
N ILE A 167 -10.97 21.47 -15.23
CA ILE A 167 -10.78 22.87 -15.68
C ILE A 167 -11.13 23.83 -14.54
N GLU A 168 -12.08 23.45 -13.68
CA GLU A 168 -12.48 24.17 -12.48
C GLU A 168 -11.34 24.33 -11.46
N ASP A 169 -10.31 23.47 -11.51
CA ASP A 169 -9.13 23.56 -10.65
C ASP A 169 -8.19 24.71 -11.08
N ALA A 170 -8.30 25.18 -12.33
CA ALA A 170 -7.50 26.27 -12.84
C ALA A 170 -8.14 27.62 -12.51
N HIS A 171 -7.65 28.26 -11.45
CA HIS A 171 -8.00 29.65 -11.10
C HIS A 171 -7.24 30.67 -11.96
N ASN A 172 -7.26 30.52 -13.30
CA ASN A 172 -6.52 31.38 -14.21
C ASN A 172 -7.41 32.38 -14.97
N ASN A 173 -6.78 33.43 -15.51
CA ASN A 173 -7.44 34.48 -16.29
C ASN A 173 -7.64 34.12 -17.77
N GLU A 174 -7.03 33.03 -18.25
CA GLU A 174 -7.00 32.67 -19.69
C GLU A 174 -8.29 32.00 -20.18
N GLY A 175 -9.14 31.56 -19.26
CA GLY A 175 -10.49 31.07 -19.52
C GLY A 175 -10.54 29.61 -20.01
N PRO A 176 -11.71 28.94 -19.90
CA PRO A 176 -11.84 27.49 -20.12
C PRO A 176 -11.40 26.97 -21.50
N ARG A 177 -11.49 27.80 -22.55
CA ARG A 177 -11.17 27.38 -23.93
C ARG A 177 -9.68 27.12 -24.15
N VAL A 178 -8.81 27.92 -23.54
CA VAL A 178 -7.36 27.75 -23.68
C VAL A 178 -6.94 26.45 -23.01
N LEU A 179 -7.42 26.23 -21.78
CA LEU A 179 -7.17 24.99 -21.02
C LEU A 179 -7.71 23.74 -21.73
N LEU A 180 -8.91 23.80 -22.33
CA LEU A 180 -9.43 22.70 -23.14
C LEU A 180 -8.48 22.33 -24.28
N ARG A 181 -7.96 23.33 -25.00
CA ARG A 181 -6.99 23.09 -26.07
C ARG A 181 -5.70 22.48 -25.52
N SER A 182 -5.17 23.00 -24.42
CA SER A 182 -3.99 22.42 -23.76
C SER A 182 -4.20 20.96 -23.36
N ILE A 183 -5.40 20.60 -22.87
CA ILE A 183 -5.75 19.20 -22.58
C ILE A 183 -5.77 18.37 -23.88
N GLU A 184 -6.45 18.83 -24.92
CA GLU A 184 -6.56 18.10 -26.20
C GLU A 184 -5.18 17.90 -26.86
N GLU A 185 -4.29 18.88 -26.75
CA GLU A 185 -2.95 18.85 -27.33
C GLU A 185 -1.94 18.08 -26.49
N GLY A 186 -2.25 17.82 -25.21
CA GLY A 186 -1.34 17.13 -24.28
C GLY A 186 -0.27 18.05 -23.68
N ASP A 187 -0.52 19.36 -23.62
CA ASP A 187 0.41 20.38 -23.14
C ASP A 187 0.63 20.29 -21.63
N TRP A 188 1.59 19.47 -21.25
CA TRP A 188 2.00 19.30 -19.85
C TRP A 188 2.47 20.60 -19.22
N SER A 189 3.09 21.48 -19.99
CA SER A 189 3.75 22.67 -19.45
C SER A 189 2.76 23.67 -18.86
N GLU A 190 1.55 23.72 -19.43
CA GLU A 190 0.43 24.49 -18.93
C GLU A 190 -0.28 23.76 -17.78
N ILE A 191 -0.69 22.51 -18.00
CA ILE A 191 -1.54 21.79 -17.03
C ILE A 191 -0.84 21.53 -15.70
N GLN A 192 0.47 21.27 -15.71
CA GLN A 192 1.23 21.00 -14.48
C GLN A 192 1.14 22.14 -13.45
N ARG A 193 0.90 23.38 -13.89
CA ARG A 193 0.80 24.56 -13.01
C ARG A 193 -0.44 24.52 -12.12
N HIS A 194 -1.44 23.72 -12.50
CA HIS A 194 -2.72 23.62 -11.81
C HIS A 194 -2.87 22.32 -11.01
N LEU A 195 -1.96 21.36 -11.15
CA LEU A 195 -2.07 20.05 -10.49
C LEU A 195 -1.99 20.12 -8.96
N GLU A 196 -1.38 21.16 -8.39
CA GLU A 196 -1.43 21.35 -6.95
C GLU A 196 -2.85 21.72 -6.48
N ALA A 197 -3.59 22.53 -7.25
CA ALA A 197 -4.99 22.84 -6.96
C ALA A 197 -5.88 21.60 -7.09
N THR A 198 -5.64 20.77 -8.11
CA THR A 198 -6.27 19.44 -8.22
C THR A 198 -5.98 18.60 -6.98
N LEU A 199 -4.72 18.49 -6.56
CA LEU A 199 -4.33 17.74 -5.36
C LEU A 199 -5.09 18.25 -4.14
N ARG A 200 -5.19 19.57 -3.95
CA ARG A 200 -5.89 20.17 -2.80
C ARG A 200 -7.35 19.79 -2.74
N ARG A 201 -8.06 19.88 -3.87
CA ARG A 201 -9.47 19.46 -3.96
C ARG A 201 -9.62 17.99 -3.59
N GLU A 202 -8.80 17.13 -4.16
CA GLU A 202 -8.89 15.68 -3.94
C GLU A 202 -8.51 15.32 -2.48
N LEU A 203 -7.47 15.92 -1.90
CA LEU A 203 -7.11 15.69 -0.49
C LEU A 203 -8.23 16.10 0.48
N LYS A 204 -8.96 17.18 0.18
CA LYS A 204 -10.14 17.58 0.94
C LYS A 204 -11.30 16.62 0.76
N GLU A 205 -11.62 16.25 -0.48
CA GLU A 205 -12.74 15.36 -0.82
C GLU A 205 -12.52 13.92 -0.30
N GLU A 206 -11.29 13.43 -0.36
CA GLU A 206 -10.95 12.04 -0.08
C GLU A 206 -10.43 11.80 1.33
N LEU A 207 -9.60 12.70 1.87
CA LEU A 207 -8.93 12.54 3.17
C LEU A 207 -9.40 13.57 4.21
N GLY A 208 -10.32 14.46 3.83
CA GLY A 208 -10.84 15.50 4.71
C GLY A 208 -9.81 16.56 5.07
N LEU A 209 -8.71 16.70 4.33
CA LEU A 209 -7.61 17.62 4.64
C LEU A 209 -7.82 18.99 4.00
N ASP A 210 -7.90 20.03 4.83
CA ASP A 210 -7.99 21.42 4.38
C ASP A 210 -6.61 22.02 4.05
N GLU A 211 -6.63 23.10 3.27
CA GLU A 211 -5.41 23.85 2.95
C GLU A 211 -4.77 24.42 4.23
N GLY A 212 -3.44 24.33 4.33
CA GLY A 212 -2.68 24.74 5.49
C GLY A 212 -2.47 23.66 6.55
N GLN A 213 -3.20 22.53 6.47
CA GLN A 213 -2.99 21.38 7.37
C GLN A 213 -1.82 20.48 6.94
N TYR A 214 -1.33 20.66 5.72
CA TYR A 214 -0.27 19.86 5.13
C TYR A 214 0.63 20.73 4.24
N VAL A 215 1.82 20.20 3.95
CA VAL A 215 2.74 20.74 2.94
C VAL A 215 2.86 19.70 1.83
N ALA A 216 2.44 20.06 0.62
CA ALA A 216 2.61 19.23 -0.55
C ALA A 216 3.85 19.68 -1.33
N SER A 217 4.70 18.74 -1.70
CA SER A 217 5.87 18.99 -2.55
C SER A 217 5.89 18.02 -3.72
N ARG A 218 6.28 18.50 -4.91
CA ARG A 218 6.41 17.63 -6.07
C ARG A 218 7.50 16.60 -5.81
N TRP A 219 7.15 15.33 -5.99
CA TRP A 219 8.06 14.23 -5.77
C TRP A 219 8.51 13.59 -7.08
N VAL A 220 7.57 13.16 -7.94
CA VAL A 220 7.88 12.43 -9.17
C VAL A 220 7.02 12.98 -10.31
N ASP A 221 7.67 13.35 -11.41
CA ASP A 221 7.04 13.61 -12.71
C ASP A 221 7.20 12.36 -13.58
N THR A 222 6.08 11.69 -13.87
CA THR A 222 6.11 10.40 -14.55
C THR A 222 6.32 10.54 -16.06
N SER A 223 6.91 9.52 -16.65
CA SER A 223 6.92 9.36 -18.11
C SER A 223 5.50 9.14 -18.62
N PRO A 224 5.17 9.61 -19.84
CA PRO A 224 3.83 9.43 -20.40
C PRO A 224 3.45 7.94 -20.51
N TYR A 225 2.33 7.56 -19.93
CA TYR A 225 1.80 6.20 -19.96
C TYR A 225 0.65 6.10 -20.95
N ARG A 226 0.72 5.19 -21.93
CA ARG A 226 -0.29 5.08 -23.00
C ARG A 226 -0.96 3.73 -23.00
N GLN A 227 -2.30 3.74 -23.01
CA GLN A 227 -3.11 2.53 -23.11
C GLN A 227 -4.49 2.83 -23.69
N VAL A 228 -5.11 1.82 -24.32
CA VAL A 228 -6.55 1.84 -24.62
C VAL A 228 -7.31 1.65 -23.30
N GLU A 229 -7.68 2.76 -22.67
CA GLU A 229 -8.34 2.76 -21.37
C GLU A 229 -9.26 3.99 -21.18
N GLY A 230 -10.01 3.99 -20.08
CA GLY A 230 -10.96 5.03 -19.70
C GLY A 230 -12.18 4.43 -19.03
N ALA A 231 -12.85 5.22 -18.18
CA ALA A 231 -14.07 4.83 -17.48
C ALA A 231 -15.30 5.03 -18.38
N GLY A 232 -16.25 4.09 -18.37
CA GLY A 232 -17.47 4.15 -19.16
C GLY A 232 -17.22 4.54 -20.62
N ASN A 233 -17.94 5.55 -21.09
CA ASN A 233 -17.89 6.10 -22.44
C ASN A 233 -16.69 7.02 -22.76
N ARG A 234 -15.72 7.13 -21.84
CA ARG A 234 -14.49 7.93 -22.03
C ARG A 234 -13.30 7.06 -22.46
N HIS A 235 -13.58 5.95 -23.12
CA HIS A 235 -12.60 4.91 -23.44
C HIS A 235 -11.89 5.23 -24.76
N ALA A 236 -10.57 5.36 -24.74
CA ALA A 236 -9.78 5.58 -25.95
C ALA A 236 -8.31 5.22 -25.76
N TYR A 237 -7.51 5.20 -26.82
CA TYR A 237 -6.06 5.22 -26.67
C TYR A 237 -5.63 6.57 -26.08
N SER A 238 -5.39 6.53 -24.78
CA SER A 238 -5.20 7.68 -23.92
C SER A 238 -3.74 7.75 -23.46
N GLU A 239 -3.22 8.97 -23.37
CA GLU A 239 -1.95 9.26 -22.69
C GLU A 239 -2.26 9.81 -21.29
N TYR A 240 -1.72 9.15 -20.27
CA TYR A 240 -1.79 9.56 -18.88
C TYR A 240 -0.44 10.15 -18.46
N LYS A 241 -0.46 11.29 -17.77
CA LYS A 241 0.68 11.88 -17.07
C LYS A 241 0.31 12.11 -15.62
N PHE A 242 1.10 11.54 -14.73
CA PHE A 242 0.91 11.64 -13.29
C PHE A 242 1.99 12.55 -12.71
N GLN A 243 1.56 13.51 -11.89
CA GLN A 243 2.42 14.21 -10.94
C GLN A 243 2.16 13.62 -9.56
N LEU A 244 3.18 13.03 -8.95
CA LEU A 244 3.12 12.58 -7.58
C LEU A 244 3.63 13.69 -6.67
N PHE A 245 2.91 13.91 -5.58
CA PHE A 245 3.24 14.86 -4.54
C PHE A 245 3.51 14.10 -3.25
N HIS A 246 4.67 14.35 -2.65
CA HIS A 246 4.87 13.97 -1.26
C HIS A 246 4.07 14.94 -0.39
N VAL A 247 3.26 14.38 0.51
CA VAL A 247 2.45 15.16 1.45
C VAL A 247 3.04 15.02 2.84
N GLN A 248 3.49 16.12 3.42
CA GLN A 248 3.92 16.19 4.81
C GLN A 248 2.76 16.67 5.69
N LEU A 249 2.49 15.95 6.77
CA LEU A 249 1.38 16.13 7.68
C LEU A 249 1.88 16.53 9.08
N GLY A 250 1.19 17.48 9.69
CA GLY A 250 1.24 17.66 11.14
C GLY A 250 0.43 16.58 11.88
N ARG A 251 0.56 16.51 13.21
CA ARG A 251 -0.17 15.54 14.04
C ARG A 251 -1.69 15.65 13.88
N GLU A 252 -2.23 16.86 13.96
CA GLU A 252 -3.68 17.11 13.87
C GLU A 252 -4.24 16.67 12.51
N ALA A 253 -3.57 17.03 11.42
CA ALA A 253 -3.93 16.63 10.07
C ALA A 253 -3.90 15.10 9.89
N MET A 254 -2.89 14.44 10.44
CA MET A 254 -2.79 12.97 10.38
C MET A 254 -3.94 12.29 11.14
N LEU A 255 -4.33 12.79 12.32
CA LEU A 255 -5.47 12.26 13.08
C LEU A 255 -6.82 12.54 12.40
N GLN A 256 -6.96 13.68 11.73
CA GLN A 256 -8.12 13.99 10.90
C GLN A 256 -8.23 13.03 9.72
N MET A 257 -7.13 12.77 9.00
CA MET A 257 -7.08 11.76 7.95
C MET A 257 -7.46 10.36 8.47
N TYR A 258 -6.95 9.96 9.64
CA TYR A 258 -7.34 8.69 10.25
C TYR A 258 -8.82 8.65 10.62
N SER A 259 -9.40 9.78 11.04
CA SER A 259 -10.84 9.88 11.31
C SER A 259 -11.67 9.62 10.05
N GLU A 260 -11.27 10.18 8.90
CA GLU A 260 -11.92 9.91 7.62
C GLU A 260 -11.78 8.45 7.18
N ILE A 261 -10.59 7.86 7.35
CA ILE A 261 -10.38 6.44 7.08
C ILE A 261 -11.28 5.58 7.99
N ALA A 262 -11.39 5.91 9.28
CA ALA A 262 -12.23 5.19 10.22
C ALA A 262 -13.73 5.25 9.88
N ARG A 263 -14.17 6.35 9.25
CA ARG A 263 -15.55 6.53 8.80
C ARG A 263 -15.89 5.66 7.59
N CYS A 264 -14.90 5.41 6.73
CA CYS A 264 -15.07 4.71 5.45
C CYS A 264 -13.96 3.65 5.21
N PRO A 265 -13.78 2.65 6.08
CA PRO A 265 -12.62 1.77 6.07
C PRO A 265 -12.45 0.98 4.78
N ASP A 266 -13.54 0.56 4.14
CA ASP A 266 -13.52 -0.19 2.87
C ASP A 266 -13.02 0.65 1.67
N GLN A 267 -12.80 1.95 1.85
CA GLN A 267 -12.25 2.82 0.83
C GLN A 267 -10.73 2.93 0.88
N PHE A 268 -10.06 2.41 1.90
CA PHE A 268 -8.63 2.63 2.11
C PHE A 268 -7.89 1.34 2.42
N VAL A 269 -6.62 1.32 2.06
CA VAL A 269 -5.70 0.23 2.42
C VAL A 269 -4.31 0.79 2.67
N TRP A 270 -3.60 0.18 3.62
CA TRP A 270 -2.19 0.45 3.88
C TRP A 270 -1.36 -0.69 3.32
N LEU A 271 -0.51 -0.40 2.33
CA LEU A 271 0.37 -1.39 1.71
C LEU A 271 1.83 -1.08 2.03
N SER A 272 2.64 -2.13 2.22
CA SER A 272 4.10 -2.01 2.28
C SER A 272 4.70 -1.63 0.92
N ALA A 273 5.95 -1.15 0.91
CA ALA A 273 6.66 -0.85 -0.35
C ALA A 273 6.66 -2.06 -1.32
N GLN A 274 6.91 -3.26 -0.80
CA GLN A 274 6.90 -4.49 -1.60
C GLN A 274 5.53 -4.77 -2.23
N GLU A 275 4.45 -4.57 -1.48
CA GLU A 275 3.08 -4.75 -1.98
C GLU A 275 2.68 -3.67 -2.99
N VAL A 276 3.16 -2.44 -2.83
CA VAL A 276 2.98 -1.34 -3.80
C VAL A 276 3.69 -1.69 -5.12
N CYS A 277 4.94 -2.16 -5.06
CA CYS A 277 5.69 -2.62 -6.24
C CYS A 277 5.04 -3.84 -6.90
N ALA A 278 4.59 -4.81 -6.10
CA ALA A 278 3.87 -5.99 -6.58
C ALA A 278 2.44 -5.68 -7.05
N GLN A 279 1.93 -4.47 -6.77
CA GLN A 279 0.58 -4.02 -7.08
C GLN A 279 -0.52 -4.90 -6.47
N ARG A 280 -0.20 -5.62 -5.41
CA ARG A 280 -1.10 -6.58 -4.75
C ARG A 280 -0.64 -6.81 -3.31
N SER A 281 -1.60 -6.98 -2.40
CA SER A 281 -1.30 -7.39 -1.03
C SER A 281 -0.78 -8.84 -0.98
N VAL A 282 -0.03 -9.18 0.08
CA VAL A 282 0.55 -10.53 0.26
C VAL A 282 -0.52 -11.62 0.33
N ASP A 283 -1.65 -11.34 0.98
CA ASP A 283 -2.82 -12.23 1.05
C ASP A 283 -3.64 -12.27 -0.25
N GLY A 284 -3.28 -11.43 -1.23
CA GLY A 284 -3.92 -11.33 -2.52
C GLY A 284 -5.30 -10.69 -2.52
N ARG A 285 -5.76 -10.14 -1.39
CA ARG A 285 -7.09 -9.53 -1.20
C ARG A 285 -7.24 -8.18 -1.89
N TYR A 286 -6.17 -7.39 -1.95
CA TYR A 286 -6.17 -6.05 -2.51
C TYR A 286 -5.29 -5.98 -3.76
N SER A 287 -5.70 -5.20 -4.75
CA SER A 287 -4.94 -4.98 -5.99
C SER A 287 -4.88 -3.49 -6.32
N ALA A 288 -3.70 -2.99 -6.67
CA ALA A 288 -3.44 -1.58 -6.88
C ALA A 288 -3.18 -1.28 -8.37
N TYR A 289 -3.82 -0.23 -8.89
CA TYR A 289 -3.63 0.29 -10.23
C TYR A 289 -2.48 1.29 -10.24
N LEU A 290 -1.26 0.77 -10.40
CA LEU A 290 -0.02 1.56 -10.41
C LEU A 290 0.83 1.24 -11.64
N ASP A 291 0.20 0.78 -12.71
CA ASP A 291 0.85 0.32 -13.96
C ASP A 291 1.74 1.41 -14.57
N ALA A 292 1.29 2.66 -14.51
CA ALA A 292 2.06 3.81 -14.95
C ALA A 292 3.36 4.01 -14.13
N LEU A 293 3.31 3.76 -12.82
CA LEU A 293 4.50 3.90 -11.95
C LEU A 293 5.47 2.75 -12.16
N VAL A 294 4.98 1.52 -12.28
CA VAL A 294 5.82 0.37 -12.64
C VAL A 294 6.46 0.57 -14.01
N ASN A 295 5.73 1.14 -14.97
CA ASN A 295 6.31 1.48 -16.28
C ASN A 295 7.36 2.59 -16.21
N HIS A 296 7.15 3.59 -15.35
CA HIS A 296 8.07 4.72 -15.18
C HIS A 296 9.37 4.33 -14.46
N PHE A 297 9.26 3.63 -13.32
CA PHE A 297 10.41 3.27 -12.50
C PHE A 297 11.07 1.95 -12.91
N GLY A 298 10.33 1.02 -13.52
CA GLY A 298 10.84 -0.31 -13.83
C GLY A 298 11.35 -1.02 -12.59
N GLY A 299 12.60 -1.50 -12.65
CA GLY A 299 13.26 -2.20 -11.54
C GLY A 299 13.60 -1.32 -10.33
N ASP A 300 13.58 0.01 -10.47
CA ASP A 300 14.00 0.94 -9.42
C ASP A 300 12.85 1.40 -8.52
N PHE A 301 11.64 0.84 -8.70
CA PHE A 301 10.46 1.33 -7.98
C PHE A 301 10.57 1.14 -6.46
N ASP A 302 11.13 0.02 -6.01
CA ASP A 302 11.33 -0.25 -4.58
C ASP A 302 12.31 0.75 -3.96
N ALA A 303 13.41 1.05 -4.65
CA ALA A 303 14.38 2.06 -4.22
C ALA A 303 13.75 3.45 -4.14
N ALA A 304 12.94 3.84 -5.13
CA ALA A 304 12.21 5.10 -5.10
C ALA A 304 11.26 5.19 -3.89
N LEU A 305 10.49 4.13 -3.59
CA LEU A 305 9.61 4.10 -2.41
C LEU A 305 10.39 4.13 -1.09
N ALA A 306 11.55 3.48 -1.04
CA ALA A 306 12.45 3.52 0.12
C ALA A 306 12.91 4.96 0.39
N ASP A 307 13.33 5.68 -0.66
CA ASP A 307 13.80 7.07 -0.61
C ASP A 307 12.68 8.10 -0.39
N CYS A 308 11.41 7.69 -0.55
CA CYS A 308 10.26 8.53 -0.25
C CYS A 308 10.27 8.95 1.24
N PRO A 309 10.26 10.25 1.57
CA PRO A 309 10.24 10.70 2.96
C PRO A 309 8.95 10.27 3.68
N ALA A 310 9.03 10.05 4.99
CA ALA A 310 7.83 9.85 5.80
C ALA A 310 6.94 11.12 5.75
N SER A 311 5.66 10.94 5.50
CA SER A 311 4.64 11.99 5.51
C SER A 311 4.35 12.51 6.91
N PHE A 312 4.55 11.67 7.92
CA PHE A 312 4.47 12.08 9.31
C PHE A 312 5.76 11.65 10.00
N GLN A 313 6.47 12.61 10.57
CA GLN A 313 7.57 12.33 11.48
C GLN A 313 7.03 12.46 12.89
N ASP A 314 7.08 11.36 13.62
CA ASP A 314 6.69 11.35 15.02
C ASP A 314 7.70 12.17 15.82
N GLN A 315 7.36 13.42 16.12
CA GLN A 315 8.08 14.22 17.08
C GLN A 315 7.68 13.75 18.48
N THR A 316 8.03 12.51 18.83
CA THR A 316 8.20 12.18 20.24
C THR A 316 9.29 13.10 20.74
N ASP A 317 8.88 14.17 21.43
CA ASP A 317 9.76 15.15 22.04
C ASP A 317 10.82 14.42 22.90
N LEU A 318 11.99 14.18 22.30
CA LEU A 318 13.12 13.43 22.91
C LEU A 318 13.73 14.19 24.10
N SER A 319 13.15 15.35 24.47
CA SER A 319 13.47 16.10 25.68
C SER A 319 13.06 15.34 26.95
N ASP A 320 12.03 14.49 26.88
CA ASP A 320 11.73 13.52 27.92
C ASP A 320 12.77 12.38 27.84
N LYS A 321 13.60 12.22 28.87
CA LYS A 321 14.50 11.06 28.98
C LYS A 321 13.66 9.79 28.92
N PHE A 322 13.78 9.03 27.84
CA PHE A 322 13.18 7.70 27.73
C PHE A 322 13.60 6.85 28.94
N GLU A 323 12.63 6.40 29.71
CA GLU A 323 12.80 5.42 30.78
C GLU A 323 12.12 4.11 30.35
N PRO A 324 12.90 3.06 30.02
CA PRO A 324 12.33 1.78 29.64
C PRO A 324 11.38 1.25 30.73
N VAL A 325 10.20 0.79 30.33
CA VAL A 325 9.20 0.22 31.24
C VAL A 325 8.85 -1.21 30.83
N ASP A 326 8.88 -2.13 31.80
CA ASP A 326 8.33 -3.48 31.65
C ASP A 326 6.89 -3.43 32.16
N ILE A 327 5.94 -3.71 31.27
CA ILE A 327 4.52 -3.66 31.58
C ILE A 327 4.08 -5.00 32.16
N PRO A 328 3.47 -5.01 33.36
CA PRO A 328 3.01 -6.22 33.99
C PRO A 328 1.86 -6.87 33.21
N VAL A 329 1.88 -8.19 33.06
CA VAL A 329 0.78 -8.96 32.45
C VAL A 329 -0.39 -9.11 33.42
N SER A 330 -0.10 -9.31 34.70
CA SER A 330 -1.15 -9.46 35.72
C SER A 330 -1.53 -8.12 36.33
N HIS A 331 -2.83 -7.92 36.54
CA HIS A 331 -3.32 -6.75 37.27
C HIS A 331 -2.83 -6.79 38.72
N GLY A 332 -2.38 -5.64 39.23
CA GLY A 332 -1.89 -5.48 40.60
C GLY A 332 -0.37 -5.64 40.77
N ASP A 333 0.33 -6.18 39.76
CA ASP A 333 1.80 -6.25 39.77
C ASP A 333 2.44 -4.87 39.53
N SER A 334 3.61 -4.65 40.13
CA SER A 334 4.36 -3.40 40.00
C SER A 334 5.03 -3.27 38.63
N PHE A 335 5.15 -2.03 38.13
CA PHE A 335 5.90 -1.72 36.92
C PHE A 335 7.41 -1.72 37.19
N SER A 336 8.21 -2.24 36.26
CA SER A 336 9.68 -2.12 36.32
C SER A 336 10.16 -0.99 35.41
N VAL A 337 10.62 0.11 36.00
CA VAL A 337 10.96 1.35 35.26
C VAL A 337 12.45 1.67 35.39
N GLY A 338 13.10 2.04 34.30
CA GLY A 338 14.49 2.53 34.30
C GLY A 338 15.43 1.70 33.43
N LEU A 339 16.72 2.03 33.46
CA LEU A 339 17.74 1.34 32.66
C LEU A 339 17.92 -0.11 33.14
N THR A 340 18.26 -0.99 32.20
CA THR A 340 18.51 -2.41 32.47
C THR A 340 19.56 -2.61 33.57
N GLY A 341 19.18 -3.27 34.67
CA GLY A 341 20.01 -3.50 35.86
C GLY A 341 19.92 -2.42 36.95
N ALA A 342 19.21 -1.32 36.70
CA ALA A 342 18.92 -0.26 37.66
C ALA A 342 17.41 0.05 37.71
N GLU A 343 16.58 -0.95 37.42
CA GLU A 343 15.14 -0.78 37.39
C GLU A 343 14.58 -0.58 38.80
N ARG A 344 13.63 0.35 38.93
CA ARG A 344 12.85 0.58 40.15
C ARG A 344 11.46 -0.02 39.99
N SER A 345 10.97 -0.61 41.07
CA SER A 345 9.56 -1.01 41.18
C SER A 345 8.70 0.23 41.37
N VAL A 346 7.65 0.38 40.58
CA VAL A 346 6.73 1.51 40.64
C VAL A 346 5.29 1.00 40.71
N ASP A 347 4.61 1.36 41.80
CA ASP A 347 3.20 1.04 41.98
C ASP A 347 2.33 2.18 41.46
N ILE A 348 1.48 1.86 40.48
CA ILE A 348 0.51 2.78 39.90
C ILE A 348 -0.88 2.17 40.13
N PRO A 349 -1.80 2.85 40.82
CA PRO A 349 -3.11 2.30 41.18
C PRO A 349 -4.06 2.31 39.98
N LEU A 350 -3.80 1.40 39.03
CA LEU A 350 -4.66 1.17 37.88
C LEU A 350 -5.79 0.22 38.25
N ASP A 351 -7.00 0.49 37.77
CA ASP A 351 -8.07 -0.51 37.78
C ASP A 351 -7.82 -1.57 36.68
N THR A 352 -8.67 -2.60 36.63
CA THR A 352 -8.53 -3.70 35.67
C THR A 352 -8.69 -3.23 34.23
N GLN A 353 -9.56 -2.26 33.95
CA GLN A 353 -9.78 -1.74 32.58
C GLN A 353 -8.60 -0.89 32.12
N GLU A 354 -8.09 -0.02 33.00
CA GLU A 354 -6.94 0.84 32.73
C GLU A 354 -5.66 0.02 32.48
N HIS A 355 -5.43 -1.01 33.29
CA HIS A 355 -4.31 -1.93 33.10
C HIS A 355 -4.42 -2.70 31.78
N ALA A 356 -5.59 -3.27 31.49
CA ALA A 356 -5.85 -3.99 30.24
C ALA A 356 -5.72 -3.07 29.01
N MET A 357 -6.08 -1.80 29.12
CA MET A 357 -5.89 -0.79 28.08
C MET A 357 -4.42 -0.46 27.86
N LEU A 358 -3.66 -0.20 28.93
CA LEU A 358 -2.22 0.08 28.86
C LEU A 358 -1.45 -1.07 28.20
N LEU A 359 -1.74 -2.30 28.62
CA LEU A 359 -1.15 -3.51 28.05
C LEU A 359 -1.49 -3.65 26.56
N GLY A 360 -2.75 -3.39 26.19
CA GLY A 360 -3.21 -3.43 24.79
C GLY A 360 -2.49 -2.41 23.91
N LEU A 361 -2.40 -1.15 24.35
CA LEU A 361 -1.71 -0.08 23.61
C LEU A 361 -0.24 -0.42 23.38
N ALA A 362 0.44 -0.95 24.39
CA ALA A 362 1.83 -1.35 24.27
C ALA A 362 2.03 -2.58 23.36
N CYS A 363 1.18 -3.58 23.46
CA CYS A 363 1.21 -4.74 22.57
C CYS A 363 0.99 -4.33 21.10
N HIS A 364 0.07 -3.38 20.85
CA HIS A 364 -0.14 -2.80 19.53
C HIS A 364 1.08 -2.02 19.03
N ALA A 365 1.65 -1.14 19.85
CA ALA A 365 2.87 -0.41 19.48
C ALA A 365 4.07 -1.33 19.25
N LYS A 366 4.10 -2.50 19.91
CA LYS A 366 5.11 -3.53 19.68
C LYS A 366 4.95 -4.25 18.33
N GLY A 367 3.76 -4.19 17.74
CA GLY A 367 3.44 -4.82 16.46
C GLY A 367 2.98 -6.27 16.56
N TYR A 368 2.51 -6.71 17.74
CA TYR A 368 2.01 -8.07 17.91
C TYR A 368 0.73 -8.32 17.10
N ALA A 369 0.56 -9.56 16.63
CA ALA A 369 -0.61 -9.97 15.85
C ALA A 369 -1.85 -10.16 16.75
N PHE A 370 -3.02 -9.83 16.21
CA PHE A 370 -4.32 -10.02 16.84
C PHE A 370 -4.99 -11.29 16.31
N ALA A 371 -5.81 -11.94 17.15
CA ALA A 371 -6.70 -13.01 16.69
C ALA A 371 -7.81 -12.43 15.81
N HIS A 372 -8.40 -11.32 16.27
CA HIS A 372 -9.45 -10.55 15.59
C HIS A 372 -9.25 -9.06 15.85
N ASP A 373 -9.45 -8.22 14.83
CA ASP A 373 -9.39 -6.76 14.98
C ASP A 373 -10.65 -6.27 15.72
N ALA A 374 -10.56 -6.16 17.06
CA ALA A 374 -11.63 -5.56 17.87
C ALA A 374 -11.61 -4.01 17.84
N VAL A 375 -10.50 -3.43 17.36
CA VAL A 375 -10.31 -1.99 17.18
C VAL A 375 -9.63 -1.69 15.85
N MET A 376 -9.89 -0.52 15.28
CA MET A 376 -9.20 -0.09 14.07
C MET A 376 -7.81 0.45 14.40
N ARG A 377 -6.81 -0.17 13.77
CA ARG A 377 -5.40 0.10 13.99
C ARG A 377 -4.83 0.95 12.87
N PHE A 378 -4.00 1.91 13.26
CA PHE A 378 -3.36 2.83 12.34
C PHE A 378 -1.84 2.81 12.51
N PRO A 379 -1.08 3.17 11.46
CA PRO A 379 0.36 3.34 11.56
C PRO A 379 0.77 4.32 12.68
N ALA A 380 2.03 4.21 13.14
CA ALA A 380 2.59 4.95 14.27
C ALA A 380 1.91 4.68 15.63
N GLY A 381 1.34 3.49 15.81
CA GLY A 381 0.83 3.00 17.10
C GLY A 381 -0.55 3.53 17.50
N TRP A 382 -1.22 4.27 16.62
CA TRP A 382 -2.54 4.83 16.89
C TRP A 382 -3.66 3.78 16.77
N VAL A 383 -4.65 3.89 17.65
CA VAL A 383 -5.89 3.12 17.58
C VAL A 383 -7.09 4.05 17.71
N LYS A 384 -8.15 3.77 16.95
CA LYS A 384 -9.44 4.44 17.09
C LYS A 384 -10.24 3.72 18.18
N LEU A 385 -10.66 4.48 19.18
CA LEU A 385 -11.40 3.98 20.35
C LEU A 385 -12.84 4.51 20.35
N ASN A 386 -13.74 3.79 21.01
CA ASN A 386 -15.08 4.26 21.32
C ASN A 386 -15.09 5.17 22.57
N ASP A 387 -16.24 5.77 22.89
CA ASP A 387 -16.37 6.76 23.97
C ASP A 387 -16.07 6.19 25.37
N GLU A 388 -16.38 4.90 25.60
CA GLU A 388 -16.07 4.24 26.88
C GLU A 388 -14.55 4.01 27.00
N GLN A 389 -13.93 3.48 25.95
CA GLN A 389 -12.50 3.22 25.89
C GLN A 389 -11.67 4.51 25.96
N ILE A 390 -12.08 5.59 25.30
CA ILE A 390 -11.35 6.87 25.38
C ILE A 390 -11.46 7.46 26.79
N SER A 391 -12.60 7.29 27.46
CA SER A 391 -12.76 7.71 28.86
C SER A 391 -11.82 6.95 29.80
N VAL A 392 -11.58 5.66 29.54
CA VAL A 392 -10.54 4.87 30.24
C VAL A 392 -9.14 5.44 29.97
N CYS A 393 -8.83 5.78 28.72
CA CYS A 393 -7.54 6.37 28.35
C CYS A 393 -7.30 7.74 29.02
N HIS A 394 -8.31 8.60 29.15
CA HIS A 394 -8.18 9.87 29.87
C HIS A 394 -7.84 9.66 31.35
N ARG A 395 -8.57 8.76 32.05
CA ARG A 395 -8.26 8.41 33.46
C ARG A 395 -6.87 7.81 33.61
N LEU A 396 -6.49 6.90 32.72
CA LEU A 396 -5.16 6.31 32.67
C LEU A 396 -4.08 7.39 32.48
N SER A 397 -4.29 8.32 31.55
CA SER A 397 -3.36 9.43 31.29
C SER A 397 -3.20 10.34 32.52
N GLU A 398 -4.29 10.65 33.22
CA GLU A 398 -4.26 11.43 34.47
C GLU A 398 -3.45 10.73 35.57
N LYS A 399 -3.68 9.43 35.79
CA LYS A 399 -2.95 8.63 36.79
C LYS A 399 -1.46 8.52 36.48
N LEU A 400 -1.10 8.34 35.20
CA LEU A 400 0.28 8.31 34.75
C LEU A 400 0.95 9.68 34.92
N SER A 401 0.27 10.75 34.53
CA SER A 401 0.77 12.12 34.64
C SER A 401 0.98 12.55 36.09
N ALA A 402 0.10 12.11 37.02
CA ALA A 402 0.26 12.33 38.45
C ALA A 402 1.56 11.71 39.02
N ARG A 403 2.11 10.69 38.33
CA ARG A 403 3.41 10.07 38.63
C ARG A 403 4.54 10.53 37.69
N ARG A 404 4.29 11.56 36.87
CA ARG A 404 5.21 12.12 35.86
C ARG A 404 5.57 11.16 34.74
N PHE A 405 4.67 10.23 34.40
CA PHE A 405 4.82 9.37 33.25
C PHE A 405 3.96 9.86 32.08
N THR A 406 4.54 9.84 30.88
CA THR A 406 3.90 10.25 29.62
C THR A 406 3.85 9.08 28.64
N TRP A 407 3.55 7.87 29.15
CA TRP A 407 3.64 6.62 28.38
C TRP A 407 2.57 6.49 27.29
N ILE A 408 1.44 7.16 27.45
CA ILE A 408 0.37 7.16 26.45
C ILE A 408 0.09 8.58 25.98
N GLU A 409 -0.46 8.68 24.78
CA GLU A 409 -0.99 9.89 24.22
C GLU A 409 -2.47 9.66 23.90
N VAL A 410 -3.31 10.63 24.26
CA VAL A 410 -4.76 10.59 24.03
C VAL A 410 -5.15 11.85 23.28
N SER A 411 -5.88 11.69 22.19
CA SER A 411 -6.40 12.79 21.37
C SER A 411 -7.90 12.98 21.63
N ASP A 412 -8.32 14.24 21.62
CA ASP A 412 -9.72 14.65 21.67
C ASP A 412 -10.55 14.11 20.49
N THR A 413 -9.90 13.64 19.42
CA THR A 413 -10.55 13.01 18.26
C THR A 413 -10.87 11.51 18.48
N GLY A 414 -10.71 11.01 19.69
CA GLY A 414 -11.02 9.62 20.07
C GLY A 414 -9.94 8.62 19.65
N PHE A 415 -8.69 9.08 19.53
CA PHE A 415 -7.54 8.22 19.26
C PHE A 415 -6.64 8.16 20.48
N ALA A 416 -6.01 7.01 20.69
CA ALA A 416 -4.96 6.87 21.69
C ALA A 416 -3.81 6.05 21.13
N ARG A 417 -2.63 6.20 21.73
CA ARG A 417 -1.47 5.36 21.45
C ARG A 417 -0.56 5.21 22.65
N TRP A 418 0.28 4.19 22.58
CA TRP A 418 1.50 4.14 23.36
C TRP A 418 2.56 5.04 22.72
N ARG A 419 3.24 5.87 23.53
CA ARG A 419 4.14 6.92 23.05
C ARG A 419 5.50 6.38 22.61
N TRP A 420 5.96 5.27 23.16
CA TRP A 420 7.30 4.74 22.86
C TRP A 420 7.32 3.87 21.61
N SER A 421 8.48 3.79 20.97
CA SER A 421 8.66 2.96 19.79
C SER A 421 8.56 1.47 20.12
N SER A 422 8.39 0.63 19.09
CA SER A 422 8.37 -0.83 19.26
C SER A 422 9.66 -1.34 19.92
N ASN A 423 10.82 -0.76 19.62
CA ASN A 423 12.12 -1.14 20.21
C ASN A 423 12.26 -0.74 21.68
N GLU A 424 11.37 0.11 22.17
CA GLU A 424 11.39 0.69 23.52
C GLU A 424 10.25 0.15 24.40
N THR A 425 9.46 -0.75 23.84
CA THR A 425 8.28 -1.33 24.50
C THR A 425 8.60 -2.75 24.95
N TYR A 426 8.46 -3.00 26.25
CA TYR A 426 8.77 -4.28 26.88
C TYR A 426 7.60 -4.78 27.72
N LEU A 427 7.42 -6.09 27.72
CA LEU A 427 6.53 -6.76 28.65
C LEU A 427 7.35 -7.34 29.80
N ASP A 428 6.69 -7.58 30.93
CA ASP A 428 7.29 -8.34 32.01
C ASP A 428 7.69 -9.76 31.56
N THR A 429 8.49 -10.42 32.39
CA THR A 429 9.01 -11.76 32.08
C THR A 429 7.94 -12.85 32.24
N SER A 430 6.80 -12.56 32.87
CA SER A 430 5.68 -13.50 32.97
C SER A 430 4.94 -13.67 31.65
N ALA A 431 5.09 -12.73 30.70
CA ALA A 431 4.54 -12.83 29.36
C ALA A 431 5.20 -13.91 28.49
N PHE A 432 6.33 -14.48 28.93
CA PHE A 432 7.19 -15.31 28.08
C PHE A 432 7.52 -16.67 28.71
N GLU A 433 7.67 -17.65 27.83
CA GLU A 433 8.18 -18.98 28.12
C GLU A 433 9.32 -19.33 27.16
N TYR A 434 10.19 -20.26 27.54
CA TYR A 434 11.28 -20.71 26.67
C TYR A 434 11.40 -22.22 26.57
N HIS A 435 11.97 -22.69 25.46
CA HIS A 435 12.37 -24.08 25.28
C HIS A 435 13.70 -24.16 24.52
N ILE A 436 14.45 -25.24 24.74
CA ILE A 436 15.72 -25.49 24.05
C ILE A 436 15.60 -26.79 23.27
N LYS A 437 15.87 -26.74 21.95
CA LYS A 437 15.95 -27.90 21.08
C LYS A 437 17.38 -28.11 20.61
N SER A 438 17.98 -29.23 21.01
CA SER A 438 19.34 -29.59 20.56
C SER A 438 19.31 -30.09 19.11
N LEU A 439 20.18 -29.54 18.25
CA LEU A 439 20.25 -29.88 16.83
C LEU A 439 21.64 -30.41 16.46
N HIS A 440 21.65 -31.43 15.61
CA HIS A 440 22.86 -32.05 15.09
C HIS A 440 22.87 -31.87 13.57
N VAL A 441 23.60 -30.87 13.06
CA VAL A 441 23.79 -30.72 11.60
C VAL A 441 25.28 -30.59 11.28
N ASN A 442 25.74 -31.43 10.37
CA ASN A 442 27.08 -31.41 9.77
C ASN A 442 28.23 -31.28 10.79
N SER A 443 28.28 -32.17 11.79
CA SER A 443 29.34 -32.27 12.80
C SER A 443 29.55 -31.06 13.74
N ARG A 444 28.78 -29.97 13.58
CA ARG A 444 28.69 -28.86 14.54
C ARG A 444 27.45 -29.04 15.40
N ARG A 445 27.62 -28.96 16.72
CA ARG A 445 26.50 -29.02 17.68
C ARG A 445 26.01 -27.60 17.95
N TRP A 446 24.76 -27.32 17.60
CA TRP A 446 24.06 -26.06 17.85
C TRP A 446 22.71 -26.39 18.50
N ALA A 447 22.11 -25.40 19.14
CA ALA A 447 20.77 -25.54 19.69
C ALA A 447 19.91 -24.36 19.25
N GLU A 448 18.60 -24.59 19.19
CA GLU A 448 17.61 -23.55 18.99
C GLU A 448 16.98 -23.23 20.34
N LEU A 449 17.09 -21.96 20.74
CA LEU A 449 16.33 -21.41 21.85
C LEU A 449 15.04 -20.79 21.28
N GLY A 450 13.92 -21.44 21.53
CA GLY A 450 12.60 -20.92 21.18
C GLY A 450 12.03 -20.13 22.36
N ILE A 451 11.58 -18.91 22.09
CA ILE A 451 10.99 -18.01 23.08
C ILE A 451 9.57 -17.73 22.62
N THR A 452 8.61 -18.15 23.44
CA THR A 452 7.19 -18.01 23.17
C THR A 452 6.64 -16.86 24.02
N ARG A 453 5.98 -15.90 23.39
CA ARG A 453 5.13 -14.92 24.08
C ARG A 453 3.73 -15.50 24.17
N CYS A 454 3.25 -15.72 25.39
CA CYS A 454 1.94 -16.30 25.65
C CYS A 454 0.81 -15.40 25.11
N GLU A 455 -0.37 -15.97 24.85
CA GLU A 455 -1.56 -15.21 24.51
C GLU A 455 -1.84 -14.10 25.56
N LEU A 456 -2.18 -12.90 25.10
CA LEU A 456 -2.53 -11.78 25.98
C LEU A 456 -3.93 -11.28 25.68
N ASN A 457 -4.78 -11.27 26.70
CA ASN A 457 -6.12 -10.70 26.63
C ASN A 457 -6.07 -9.26 27.15
N THR A 458 -6.50 -8.30 26.33
CA THR A 458 -6.39 -6.86 26.61
C THR A 458 -7.68 -6.14 26.28
N ALA A 459 -7.78 -4.85 26.63
CA ALA A 459 -8.95 -4.04 26.28
C ALA A 459 -9.08 -3.76 24.76
N LEU A 460 -8.01 -4.00 23.98
CA LEU A 460 -8.02 -3.86 22.52
C LEU A 460 -8.33 -5.17 21.80
N GLY A 461 -8.39 -6.30 22.51
CA GLY A 461 -8.58 -7.63 21.95
C GLY A 461 -7.52 -8.64 22.42
N ILE A 462 -7.50 -9.80 21.75
CA ILE A 462 -6.62 -10.93 22.07
C ILE A 462 -5.42 -10.93 21.11
N PHE A 463 -4.22 -10.88 21.67
CA PHE A 463 -2.96 -11.01 20.93
C PHE A 463 -2.51 -12.47 20.92
N ILE A 464 -2.40 -13.05 19.73
CA ILE A 464 -2.13 -14.49 19.53
C ILE A 464 -0.72 -14.89 19.91
N GLU A 465 -0.56 -16.07 20.51
CA GLU A 465 0.74 -16.65 20.84
C GLU A 465 1.71 -16.53 19.65
N ASP A 466 2.93 -16.07 19.92
CA ASP A 466 3.99 -15.95 18.91
C ASP A 466 5.29 -16.55 19.46
N THR A 467 6.10 -17.12 18.57
CA THR A 467 7.36 -17.76 18.95
C THR A 467 8.48 -17.32 18.04
N THR A 468 9.53 -16.75 18.64
CA THR A 468 10.79 -16.48 17.95
C THR A 468 11.81 -17.56 18.28
N THR A 469 12.66 -17.92 17.30
CA THR A 469 13.69 -18.94 17.46
C THR A 469 15.06 -18.34 17.22
N ILE A 470 15.98 -18.56 18.15
CA ILE A 470 17.35 -18.03 18.11
C ILE A 470 18.33 -19.18 18.10
N SER A 471 19.25 -19.18 17.12
CA SER A 471 20.33 -20.14 17.06
C SER A 471 21.40 -19.80 18.11
N VAL A 472 21.71 -20.76 18.99
CA VAL A 472 22.71 -20.61 20.06
C VAL A 472 23.76 -21.71 19.99
N SER A 473 24.96 -21.41 20.50
CA SER A 473 26.00 -22.42 20.63
C SER A 473 25.60 -23.49 21.65
N LYS A 474 26.09 -24.72 21.47
CA LYS A 474 25.85 -25.80 22.45
C LYS A 474 26.29 -25.38 23.86
N LYS A 475 27.43 -24.69 23.97
CA LYS A 475 27.99 -24.22 25.25
C LYS A 475 27.04 -23.25 25.97
N LEU A 476 26.43 -22.33 25.20
CA LEU A 476 25.44 -21.40 25.75
C LEU A 476 24.16 -22.13 26.17
N ALA A 477 23.67 -23.07 25.37
CA ALA A 477 22.48 -23.87 25.71
C ALA A 477 22.67 -24.70 27.00
N LEU A 478 23.81 -25.40 27.14
CA LEU A 478 24.14 -26.15 28.35
C LEU A 478 24.26 -25.24 29.58
N SER A 479 24.78 -24.03 29.41
CA SER A 479 24.86 -23.04 30.49
C SER A 479 23.46 -22.55 30.91
N ILE A 480 22.52 -22.40 29.98
CA ILE A 480 21.13 -22.04 30.29
C ILE A 480 20.46 -23.18 31.07
N ASP A 481 20.57 -24.42 30.61
CA ASP A 481 20.05 -25.60 31.33
C ASP A 481 20.64 -25.71 32.75
N ALA A 482 21.95 -25.47 32.91
CA ALA A 482 22.61 -25.50 34.21
C ALA A 482 22.10 -24.40 35.16
N ILE A 483 21.83 -23.18 34.67
CA ILE A 483 21.24 -22.10 35.47
C ILE A 483 19.83 -22.46 35.93
N GLU A 484 19.00 -23.02 35.04
CA GLU A 484 17.63 -23.43 35.36
C GLU A 484 17.60 -24.53 36.43
N ASP A 485 18.45 -25.54 36.27
CA ASP A 485 18.52 -26.70 37.17
C ASP A 485 19.30 -26.43 38.47
N GLU A 486 19.74 -25.18 38.69
CA GLU A 486 20.62 -24.74 39.78
C GLU A 486 21.91 -25.59 39.90
N ARG A 487 22.43 -26.10 38.76
CA ARG A 487 23.64 -26.95 38.71
C ARG A 487 24.88 -26.14 38.36
N VAL A 488 26.04 -26.63 38.80
CA VAL A 488 27.34 -26.13 38.33
C VAL A 488 27.68 -26.86 37.01
N PRO A 489 27.96 -26.16 35.90
CA PRO A 489 28.42 -26.78 34.66
C PRO A 489 29.66 -27.64 34.88
N GLU A 490 29.76 -28.76 34.17
CA GLU A 490 30.90 -29.66 34.26
C GLU A 490 32.20 -28.97 33.79
N ALA A 491 33.34 -29.35 34.39
CA ALA A 491 34.62 -28.65 34.30
C ALA A 491 35.22 -28.49 32.89
N ASP A 492 34.74 -29.23 31.87
CA ASP A 492 35.15 -29.08 30.47
C ASP A 492 34.37 -27.98 29.72
N ASP A 493 33.28 -27.48 30.31
CA ASP A 493 32.42 -26.46 29.74
C ASP A 493 32.65 -25.06 30.33
N ASP A 494 33.80 -24.82 30.99
CA ASP A 494 34.17 -23.54 31.59
C ASP A 494 34.00 -22.38 30.57
N ILE A 495 33.06 -21.48 30.84
CA ILE A 495 32.90 -20.17 30.18
C ILE A 495 33.28 -19.12 31.21
N ALA A 496 34.26 -18.27 30.91
CA ALA A 496 34.59 -17.14 31.77
C ALA A 496 33.36 -16.22 31.93
N ILE A 497 33.11 -15.66 33.12
CA ILE A 497 31.92 -14.84 33.43
C ILE A 497 31.71 -13.69 32.42
N GLY A 498 32.82 -13.10 31.93
CA GLY A 498 32.79 -12.08 30.89
C GLY A 498 32.28 -12.60 29.54
N ASP A 499 32.71 -13.81 29.16
CA ASP A 499 32.35 -14.45 27.90
C ASP A 499 30.90 -14.94 27.89
N PHE A 500 30.38 -15.41 29.03
CA PHE A 500 28.96 -15.77 29.16
C PHE A 500 28.05 -14.53 29.03
N LYS A 501 28.35 -13.47 29.79
CA LYS A 501 27.63 -12.18 29.70
C LYS A 501 27.65 -11.62 28.28
N LYS A 502 28.81 -11.67 27.63
CA LYS A 502 28.96 -11.22 26.25
C LYS A 502 28.14 -12.10 25.29
N SER A 503 28.20 -13.42 25.44
CA SER A 503 27.45 -14.37 24.61
C SER A 503 25.94 -14.20 24.75
N VAL A 504 25.42 -14.04 25.98
CA VAL A 504 23.98 -13.74 26.21
C VAL A 504 23.60 -12.41 25.58
N ARG A 505 24.41 -11.37 25.78
CA ARG A 505 24.10 -10.03 25.24
C ARG A 505 24.09 -10.00 23.72
N GLU A 506 25.07 -10.63 23.08
CA GLU A 506 25.22 -10.64 21.62
C GLU A 506 24.23 -11.58 20.94
N ALA A 507 24.03 -12.78 21.50
CA ALA A 507 23.19 -13.80 20.87
C ALA A 507 21.70 -13.67 21.24
N LEU A 508 21.36 -13.21 22.45
CA LEU A 508 19.99 -13.26 22.98
C LEU A 508 19.35 -11.89 23.18
N ASP A 509 20.01 -10.98 23.92
CA ASP A 509 19.35 -9.75 24.38
C ASP A 509 18.85 -8.88 23.21
N ARG A 510 19.64 -8.72 22.13
CA ARG A 510 19.23 -7.91 20.96
C ARG A 510 17.99 -8.48 20.23
N PRO A 511 17.99 -9.75 19.78
CA PRO A 511 16.80 -10.35 19.18
C PRO A 511 15.58 -10.33 20.12
N LEU A 512 15.79 -10.56 21.42
CA LEU A 512 14.70 -10.61 22.40
C LEU A 512 14.12 -9.24 22.72
N GLN A 513 14.92 -8.18 22.69
CA GLN A 513 14.44 -6.81 22.82
C GLN A 513 13.49 -6.44 21.69
N VAL A 514 13.79 -6.84 20.45
CA VAL A 514 12.86 -6.69 19.31
C VAL A 514 11.58 -7.49 19.56
N PHE A 515 11.68 -8.66 20.19
CA PHE A 515 10.53 -9.48 20.58
C PHE A 515 9.78 -9.00 21.85
N GLY A 516 10.27 -7.98 22.54
CA GLY A 516 9.60 -7.38 23.72
C GLY A 516 10.05 -7.89 25.07
N LEU A 517 11.05 -8.78 25.12
CA LEU A 517 11.69 -9.22 26.34
C LEU A 517 13.00 -8.43 26.54
N ARG A 518 13.03 -7.57 27.57
CA ARG A 518 14.18 -6.69 27.83
C ARG A 518 15.48 -7.46 28.09
N LYS A 519 15.40 -8.55 28.85
CA LYS A 519 16.55 -9.35 29.27
C LYS A 519 16.13 -10.78 29.63
N PHE A 520 16.87 -11.76 29.13
CA PHE A 520 16.64 -13.18 29.39
C PHE A 520 17.28 -13.67 30.71
N VAL A 521 18.49 -13.18 31.02
CA VAL A 521 19.23 -13.56 32.24
C VAL A 521 19.52 -12.32 33.08
N ARG A 522 19.12 -12.34 34.36
CA ARG A 522 19.43 -11.27 35.32
C ARG A 522 20.45 -11.74 36.36
N ALA A 523 21.21 -10.80 36.91
CA ALA A 523 22.12 -11.08 38.03
C ALA A 523 21.34 -11.10 39.35
N VAL A 524 21.65 -12.04 40.23
CA VAL A 524 21.02 -12.18 41.55
C VAL A 524 21.67 -11.19 42.53
N PRO A 525 20.91 -10.35 43.25
CA PRO A 525 21.47 -9.41 44.23
C PRO A 525 22.21 -10.12 45.37
N GLN A 526 23.35 -9.55 45.81
CA GLN A 526 24.26 -10.12 46.81
C GLN A 526 23.61 -10.54 48.14
N GLY A 527 22.44 -10.00 48.49
CA GLY A 527 21.68 -10.37 49.70
C GLY A 527 21.10 -11.80 49.67
N LYS A 528 20.79 -12.35 48.49
CA LYS A 528 20.31 -13.76 48.33
C LYS A 528 21.47 -14.76 48.16
N GLN A 529 22.68 -14.29 47.84
CA GLN A 529 23.87 -15.14 47.66
C GLN A 529 24.28 -15.88 48.96
N LYS A 530 24.00 -15.31 50.13
CA LYS A 530 24.41 -15.89 51.43
C LYS A 530 23.75 -17.23 51.78
N LYS A 531 22.65 -17.62 51.14
CA LYS A 531 22.02 -18.94 51.36
C LYS A 531 22.68 -20.06 50.54
N LEU A 532 23.32 -19.73 49.42
CA LEU A 532 23.96 -20.69 48.50
C LEU A 532 25.45 -20.94 48.82
N LEU A 533 26.13 -19.98 49.46
CA LEU A 533 27.57 -20.03 49.74
C LEU A 533 27.97 -20.76 51.03
N ALA A 534 27.04 -21.33 51.79
CA ALA A 534 27.34 -21.97 53.07
C ALA A 534 27.95 -23.38 52.98
N THR A 535 28.16 -23.94 51.77
CA THR A 535 28.56 -25.35 51.58
C THR A 535 29.90 -25.60 50.88
N SER A 536 30.71 -24.59 50.56
CA SER A 536 32.03 -24.87 49.97
C SER A 536 33.13 -23.94 50.48
N SER A 537 33.97 -24.46 51.39
CA SER A 537 35.28 -23.89 51.72
C SER A 537 36.35 -24.44 50.77
N GLY A 538 37.26 -23.58 50.31
CA GLY A 538 38.54 -24.02 49.75
C GLY A 538 38.99 -23.35 48.44
N ALA A 539 40.02 -22.52 48.57
CA ALA A 539 41.07 -22.18 47.58
C ALA A 539 40.74 -21.37 46.30
N ASN A 540 41.37 -20.20 46.27
CA ASN A 540 41.70 -19.28 45.17
C ASN A 540 41.74 -19.87 43.76
N SER A 541 40.57 -19.89 43.15
CA SER A 541 40.27 -19.66 41.73
C SER A 541 38.82 -19.19 41.76
N ARG A 542 38.45 -18.07 41.12
CA ARG A 542 37.03 -17.67 41.01
C ARG A 542 36.32 -18.65 40.05
N ARG A 543 36.12 -19.88 40.52
CA ARG A 543 35.31 -20.93 39.89
C ARG A 543 33.83 -20.62 40.11
N MET A 544 33.02 -21.02 39.12
CA MET A 544 31.57 -20.83 39.11
C MET A 544 30.92 -21.18 40.45
N THR A 545 30.15 -20.24 40.98
CA THR A 545 28.89 -20.56 41.64
C THR A 545 27.81 -19.87 40.80
N MET A 546 27.04 -20.63 40.02
CA MET A 546 26.02 -20.06 39.12
C MET A 546 24.85 -19.38 39.86
N GLY A 547 24.84 -19.41 41.20
CA GLY A 547 23.90 -18.65 42.04
C GLY A 547 23.98 -17.11 41.92
N GLU A 548 24.83 -16.58 41.03
CA GLU A 548 24.89 -15.15 40.68
C GLU A 548 23.94 -14.75 39.54
N TYR A 549 23.31 -15.69 38.83
CA TYR A 549 22.39 -15.41 37.71
C TYR A 549 21.10 -16.21 37.84
N ALA A 550 20.02 -15.67 37.29
CA ALA A 550 18.73 -16.34 37.19
C ALA A 550 18.12 -16.09 35.81
N ILE A 551 17.54 -17.14 35.24
CA ILE A 551 16.66 -17.02 34.08
C ILE A 551 15.33 -16.45 34.59
N THR A 552 14.82 -15.44 33.90
CA THR A 552 13.67 -14.66 34.37
C THR A 552 12.33 -15.14 33.83
N ILE A 553 12.36 -16.02 32.82
CA ILE A 553 11.18 -16.53 32.12
C ILE A 553 11.07 -18.05 32.34
N ARG A 554 9.86 -18.61 32.32
CA ARG A 554 9.63 -20.01 32.68
C ARG A 554 9.98 -20.96 31.53
N ARG A 555 10.53 -22.14 31.84
CA ARG A 555 10.73 -23.20 30.84
C ARG A 555 9.38 -23.83 30.46
N ARG A 556 9.02 -23.80 29.19
CA ARG A 556 7.86 -24.50 28.64
C ARG A 556 8.09 -26.00 28.81
N SER A 557 7.24 -26.66 29.59
CA SER A 557 7.32 -28.11 29.78
C SER A 557 7.16 -28.76 28.40
N SER A 558 8.07 -29.65 28.02
CA SER A 558 7.96 -30.37 26.75
C SER A 558 6.64 -31.13 26.71
N VAL A 559 5.67 -30.63 25.94
CA VAL A 559 4.54 -31.43 25.49
C VAL A 559 5.16 -32.52 24.63
N SER A 560 5.02 -33.76 25.08
CA SER A 560 5.33 -34.94 24.29
C SER A 560 4.53 -34.83 23.01
N ILE A 561 5.21 -34.61 21.88
CA ILE A 561 4.61 -34.83 20.56
C ILE A 561 4.42 -36.33 20.38
#